data_AF-A0A497DAS6-F1
#
_entry.id   AF-A0A497DAS6-F1
#
_cell.length_a   1.000
_cell.length_b   1.000
_cell.length_c   1.000
_cell.angle_alpha   90.00
_cell.angle_beta   90.00
_cell.angle_gamma   90.00
#
_symmetry.space_group_name_H-M   'P 1'
#
loop_
_entity.id
_entity.type
_entity.pdbx_description
1 polymer ?
#
loop_
_entity_poly.entity_id
_entity_poly.type
_entity_poly.pdbx_seq_one_letter_code
_entity_poly.pdbx_strand_id
1 'polypeptide(L)'
;MKNGRRNFLKGLGAASLATTLPLAACTTKDGPVAPAVIGNGKMKLSFRPYELQLNHTFTVAGNSRNTTPVVLTEIQYEGMTGYG
;
A
#
# COMPACT_ATOMS: atom_id res chain seq x y z
N MET A 1 -4.70 24.32 -30.83
CA MET A 1 -5.52 23.23 -30.28
C MET A 1 -5.38 23.22 -28.77
N LYS A 2 -6.31 23.86 -28.04
CA LYS A 2 -6.18 24.10 -26.59
C LYS A 2 -7.40 23.49 -25.89
N ASN A 3 -7.13 22.49 -25.03
CA ASN A 3 -7.97 21.97 -23.94
C ASN A 3 -9.07 20.92 -24.25
N GLY A 4 -8.68 19.70 -24.64
CA GLY A 4 -9.58 18.55 -24.85
C GLY A 4 -10.11 17.86 -23.57
N ARG A 5 -9.47 18.01 -22.41
CA ARG A 5 -9.87 17.29 -21.17
C ARG A 5 -11.15 17.84 -20.52
N ARG A 6 -11.36 19.16 -20.57
CA ARG A 6 -12.53 19.79 -19.94
C ARG A 6 -13.81 19.62 -20.77
N ASN A 7 -13.70 19.56 -22.10
CA ASN A 7 -14.85 19.25 -22.95
C ASN A 7 -15.26 17.78 -22.85
N PHE A 8 -14.30 16.86 -22.64
CA PHE A 8 -14.60 15.46 -22.39
C PHE A 8 -15.40 15.24 -21.11
N LEU A 9 -14.99 15.87 -20.00
CA LEU A 9 -15.69 15.75 -18.72
C LEU A 9 -17.11 16.37 -18.76
N LYS A 10 -17.29 17.47 -19.51
CA LYS A 10 -18.61 18.05 -19.76
C LYS A 10 -19.50 17.15 -20.62
N GLY A 11 -18.92 16.38 -21.55
CA GLY A 11 -19.64 15.39 -22.36
C GLY A 11 -20.12 14.19 -21.55
N LEU A 12 -19.31 13.72 -20.58
CA LEU A 12 -19.68 12.64 -19.65
C LEU A 12 -20.80 13.04 -18.68
N GLY A 13 -20.80 14.29 -18.20
CA GLY A 13 -21.83 14.78 -17.29
C GLY A 13 -23.23 14.90 -17.91
N ALA A 14 -23.33 14.97 -19.25
CA ALA A 14 -24.61 15.12 -19.94
C ALA A 14 -25.25 13.78 -20.37
N ALA A 15 -24.55 12.66 -20.23
CA ALA A 15 -24.97 11.35 -20.76
C ALA A 15 -25.48 10.34 -19.71
N SER A 16 -25.67 10.75 -18.44
CA SER A 16 -26.11 9.83 -17.37
C SER A 16 -27.62 9.85 -17.08
N LEU A 17 -28.45 10.44 -17.94
CA LEU A 17 -29.90 10.51 -17.74
C LEU A 17 -30.71 9.31 -18.31
N ALA A 18 -30.09 8.24 -18.79
CA ALA A 18 -30.85 7.15 -19.45
C ALA A 18 -30.27 5.73 -19.31
N THR A 19 -29.78 5.33 -18.13
CA THR A 19 -29.69 3.89 -17.82
C THR A 19 -30.18 3.61 -16.40
N THR A 20 -31.43 3.17 -16.31
CA THR A 20 -31.95 2.44 -15.16
C THR A 20 -31.29 1.07 -15.11
N LEU A 21 -30.10 0.99 -14.50
CA LEU A 21 -29.50 -0.26 -14.05
C LEU A 21 -29.56 -0.28 -12.51
N PRO A 22 -30.20 -1.29 -11.90
CA PRO A 22 -30.16 -1.43 -10.45
C PRO A 22 -28.73 -1.76 -10.05
N LEU A 23 -28.02 -0.80 -9.47
CA LEU A 23 -26.75 -0.98 -8.75
C LEU A 23 -26.98 -1.70 -7.40
N ALA A 24 -27.72 -2.81 -7.44
CA ALA A 24 -27.90 -3.74 -6.33
C ALA A 24 -27.05 -4.99 -6.59
N ALA A 25 -25.74 -4.83 -6.73
CA ALA A 25 -24.82 -5.96 -6.87
C ALA A 25 -23.37 -5.61 -6.45
N CYS A 26 -23.19 -5.16 -5.21
CA CYS A 26 -22.03 -5.52 -4.37
C CYS A 26 -22.29 -5.02 -2.94
N THR A 27 -23.29 -5.61 -2.27
CA THR A 27 -23.35 -5.55 -0.81
C THR A 27 -22.50 -6.70 -0.29
N THR A 28 -21.18 -6.49 -0.22
CA THR A 28 -20.36 -7.27 0.71
C THR A 28 -20.93 -7.00 2.09
N LYS A 29 -21.49 -8.05 2.70
CA LYS A 29 -21.93 -8.05 4.10
C LYS A 29 -20.71 -8.01 5.00
N ASP A 30 -19.99 -6.90 4.99
CA ASP A 30 -19.07 -6.56 6.05
C ASP A 30 -19.73 -5.38 6.77
N GLY A 31 -19.98 -5.55 8.08
CA GLY A 31 -20.51 -4.49 8.93
C GLY A 31 -19.66 -3.21 8.81
N PRO A 32 -20.12 -2.07 9.35
CA PRO A 32 -19.38 -0.82 9.27
C PRO A 32 -17.92 -1.07 9.69
N VAL A 33 -17.00 -1.04 8.72
CA VAL A 33 -15.57 -1.15 8.97
C VAL A 33 -15.25 0.11 9.75
N ALA A 34 -15.17 -0.03 11.07
CA ALA A 34 -14.82 1.07 11.95
C ALA A 34 -13.52 1.68 11.39
N PRO A 35 -13.47 3.01 11.20
CA PRO A 35 -12.24 3.64 10.76
C PRO A 35 -11.14 3.25 11.74
N ALA A 36 -9.96 2.89 11.24
CA ALA A 36 -8.81 2.61 12.09
C ALA A 36 -8.61 3.82 13.01
N VAL A 37 -8.90 3.65 14.29
CA VAL A 37 -8.68 4.68 15.30
C VAL A 37 -7.17 4.75 15.50
N ILE A 38 -6.54 5.69 14.79
CA ILE A 38 -5.15 6.07 15.06
C ILE A 38 -5.20 6.84 16.38
N GLY A 39 -4.85 6.19 17.48
CA GLY A 39 -4.66 6.86 18.76
C GLY A 39 -3.63 7.98 18.68
N ASN A 40 -3.66 8.90 19.64
CA ASN A 40 -2.76 10.06 19.68
C ASN A 40 -1.33 9.71 20.16
N GLY A 41 -0.98 8.42 20.24
CA GLY A 41 0.34 7.95 20.63
C GLY A 41 1.47 8.43 19.71
N LYS A 42 2.67 8.61 20.28
CA LYS A 42 3.87 8.91 19.49
C LYS A 42 4.41 7.63 18.86
N MET A 43 4.60 7.64 17.54
CA MET A 43 5.26 6.55 16.82
C MET A 43 6.78 6.73 16.85
N LYS A 44 7.52 5.64 17.09
CA LYS A 44 8.99 5.62 17.08
C LYS A 44 9.50 4.61 16.05
N LEU A 45 10.25 5.09 15.07
CA LEU A 45 11.00 4.26 14.13
C LEU A 45 12.42 4.03 14.65
N SER A 46 12.90 2.79 14.58
CA SER A 46 14.29 2.40 14.84
C SER A 46 14.77 1.50 13.71
N PHE A 47 16.06 1.58 13.37
CA PHE A 47 16.65 0.76 12.31
C PHE A 47 18.07 0.35 12.66
N ARG A 48 18.48 -0.84 12.20
CA ARG A 48 19.85 -1.33 12.36
C ARG A 48 20.31 -2.10 11.12
N PRO A 49 21.56 -1.92 10.66
CA PRO A 49 22.13 -2.77 9.63
C PRO A 49 22.29 -4.20 10.16
N TYR A 50 22.07 -5.18 9.29
CA TYR A 50 22.27 -6.59 9.59
C TYR A 50 22.81 -7.30 8.34
N GLU A 51 23.87 -8.07 8.52
CA GLU A 51 24.44 -8.85 7.43
C GLU A 51 23.86 -10.27 7.46
N LEU A 52 22.93 -10.55 6.55
CA LEU A 52 22.29 -11.86 6.44
C LEU A 52 23.27 -12.86 5.82
N GLN A 53 23.53 -13.95 6.54
CA GLN A 53 24.34 -15.06 6.07
C GLN A 53 23.46 -16.05 5.28
N LEU A 54 23.89 -16.41 4.07
CA LEU A 54 23.21 -17.39 3.22
C LEU A 54 23.80 -18.79 3.45
N ASN A 55 22.94 -19.79 3.61
CA ASN A 55 23.38 -21.18 3.76
C ASN A 55 24.07 -21.73 2.50
N HIS A 56 23.74 -21.17 1.34
CA HIS A 56 24.27 -21.55 0.05
C HIS A 56 24.61 -20.30 -0.77
N THR A 57 25.59 -20.43 -1.66
CA THR A 57 25.96 -19.36 -2.59
C THR A 57 24.77 -18.99 -3.48
N PHE A 58 24.45 -17.70 -3.53
CA PHE A 58 23.43 -17.16 -4.42
C PHE A 58 24.10 -16.43 -5.60
N THR A 59 23.77 -16.86 -6.82
CA THR A 59 24.37 -16.34 -8.06
C THR A 59 23.33 -15.64 -8.91
N VAL A 60 23.62 -14.40 -9.34
CA VAL A 60 22.81 -13.63 -10.28
C VAL A 60 23.72 -13.10 -11.38
N ALA A 61 23.44 -13.49 -12.63
CA ALA A 61 24.31 -13.24 -13.78
C ALA A 61 25.75 -13.72 -13.49
N GLY A 62 26.74 -12.82 -13.51
CA GLY A 62 28.14 -13.12 -13.22
C GLY A 62 28.57 -12.87 -11.77
N ASN A 63 27.66 -12.56 -10.85
CA ASN A 63 27.97 -12.28 -9.45
C ASN A 63 27.48 -13.38 -8.53
N SER A 64 28.33 -13.77 -7.57
CA SER A 64 28.01 -14.75 -6.53
C SER A 64 28.26 -14.14 -5.15
N ARG A 65 27.34 -14.38 -4.21
CA ARG A 65 27.45 -13.88 -2.83
C ARG A 65 26.99 -14.93 -1.82
N ASN A 66 27.60 -14.88 -0.64
CA ASN A 66 27.22 -15.68 0.53
C ASN A 66 26.58 -14.81 1.61
N THR A 67 26.59 -13.48 1.46
CA THR A 67 25.95 -12.54 2.38
C THR A 67 25.05 -11.57 1.65
N THR A 68 24.06 -11.04 2.37
CA THR A 68 23.18 -9.97 1.87
C THR A 68 23.03 -8.90 2.96
N PRO A 69 23.50 -7.66 2.71
CA PRO A 69 23.28 -6.56 3.64
C PRO A 69 21.80 -6.17 3.62
N VAL A 70 21.16 -6.18 4.78
CA VAL A 70 19.78 -5.73 4.99
C VAL A 70 19.72 -4.71 6.12
N VAL A 71 18.58 -4.04 6.26
CA VAL A 71 18.29 -3.14 7.39
C VAL A 71 17.03 -3.66 8.07
N LEU A 72 17.16 -4.01 9.35
CA LEU A 72 16.01 -4.38 10.17
C LEU A 72 15.35 -3.11 10.68
N THR A 73 14.03 -3.05 10.61
CA THR A 73 13.23 -1.90 11.02
C THR A 73 12.24 -2.28 12.11
N GLU A 74 12.05 -1.36 13.05
CA GLU A 74 11.11 -1.50 14.16
C GLU A 74 10.26 -0.24 14.25
N ILE A 75 8.95 -0.41 14.28
CA ILE A 75 7.98 0.68 14.50
C ILE A 75 7.25 0.39 15.80
N GLN A 76 7.52 1.21 16.82
CA GLN A 76 6.87 1.13 18.12
C GLN A 76 5.73 2.15 18.20
N TYR A 77 4.54 1.69 18.59
CA TYR A 77 3.36 2.51 18.75
C TYR A 77 2.38 1.89 19.75
N GLU A 78 1.99 2.65 20.77
CA GLU A 78 0.99 2.24 21.78
C GLU A 78 1.24 0.85 22.41
N GLY A 79 2.51 0.53 22.69
CA GLY A 79 2.92 -0.74 23.28
C GLY A 79 3.06 -1.90 22.29
N MET A 80 2.67 -1.70 21.03
CA MET A 80 2.87 -2.67 19.94
C MET A 80 4.16 -2.35 19.18
N THR A 81 4.81 -3.40 18.68
CA THR A 81 6.00 -3.27 17.82
C THR A 81 5.79 -4.02 16.53
N GLY A 82 5.85 -3.30 15.41
CA GLY A 82 5.91 -3.87 14.07
C GLY A 82 7.36 -4.04 13.61
N TYR A 83 7.63 -5.12 12.89
CA TYR A 83 8.95 -5.45 12.34
C TYR A 83 8.91 -5.47 10.82
N GLY A 84 9.99 -5.02 10.19
CA GLY A 84 10.16 -5.04 8.73
C GLY A 84 11.61 -5.19 8.32
#